data_AF-A0AA48GJD3-F1
#
_entry.id   AF-A0AA48GJD3-F1
#
_cell.length_a   1.000
_cell.length_b   1.000
_cell.length_c   1.000
_cell.angle_alpha   90.00
_cell.angle_beta   90.00
_cell.angle_gamma   90.00
#
_symmetry.space_group_name_H-M   'P 1'
#
loop_
_entity.id
_entity.type
_entity.pdbx_description
1 polymer ?
#
loop_
_entity_poly.entity_id
_entity_poly.type
_entity_poly.pdbx_seq_one_letter_code
_entity_poly.pdbx_strand_id
1 'polypeptide(L)'
;MPRDDRGFSLVEAAVAIAVTAILAGMMAPLALKVLDQRREAATRRSLKAAFEALFGLRDRRVANLRADCGFNPPNGTWTLGLMVDRTYQEAHQLSIGFTPAFGPQYGTAFRWGWNGPYWRGDLRGRLPVDAWGSPIQLRVVNGAVQVYSPGPSRRDSPDSLTYPSTPLPLASLEACVNIHLTVASEGVRSAMADVAYGNTAALPNRTTPFAVEAGTPVTRTVCVPAGGLEVGARYQRNNGPFQTFSLPLDLLPGEIRDVWVNL
;
A
#
# COMPACT_ATOMS: atom_id res chain seq x y z
N MET A 1 -60.02 40.04 -32.54
CA MET A 1 -59.03 38.96 -32.77
C MET A 1 -59.53 37.73 -32.02
N PRO A 2 -60.02 36.69 -32.70
CA PRO A 2 -60.40 35.45 -32.04
C PRO A 2 -59.13 34.69 -31.64
N ARG A 3 -59.04 34.24 -30.39
CA ARG A 3 -58.07 33.25 -29.95
C ARG A 3 -58.61 31.87 -30.32
N ASP A 4 -57.90 31.14 -31.16
CA ASP A 4 -58.16 29.73 -31.42
C ASP A 4 -57.74 28.92 -30.18
N ASP A 5 -58.63 28.81 -29.20
CA ASP A 5 -58.48 27.89 -28.07
C ASP A 5 -58.76 26.46 -28.55
N ARG A 6 -57.81 25.86 -29.27
CA ARG A 6 -57.85 24.43 -29.60
C ARG A 6 -57.49 23.62 -28.36
N GLY A 7 -58.52 23.16 -27.65
CA GLY A 7 -58.36 22.22 -26.54
C GLY A 7 -57.73 20.91 -26.99
N PHE A 8 -56.75 20.43 -26.21
CA PHE A 8 -56.06 19.16 -26.43
C PHE A 8 -57.08 18.01 -26.50
N SER A 9 -57.08 17.21 -27.57
CA SER A 9 -58.01 16.08 -27.65
C SER A 9 -57.57 14.96 -26.70
N LEU A 10 -58.53 14.29 -26.06
CA LEU A 10 -58.28 13.13 -25.20
C LEU A 10 -57.47 12.03 -25.91
N VAL A 11 -57.67 11.90 -27.23
CA VAL A 11 -56.94 10.94 -28.08
C VAL A 11 -55.47 11.32 -28.21
N GLU A 12 -55.16 12.61 -28.41
CA GLU A 12 -53.78 13.10 -28.52
C GLU A 12 -53.00 12.91 -27.22
N ALA A 13 -53.64 13.17 -26.07
CA ALA A 13 -53.06 12.89 -24.76
C ALA A 13 -52.81 11.38 -24.56
N ALA A 14 -53.76 10.52 -24.93
CA ALA A 14 -53.59 9.07 -24.83
C ALA A 14 -52.44 8.54 -25.70
N VAL A 15 -52.31 9.05 -26.93
CA VAL A 15 -51.21 8.68 -27.84
C VAL A 15 -49.86 9.18 -27.31
N ALA A 16 -49.79 10.41 -26.77
CA ALA A 16 -48.55 10.94 -26.19
C ALA A 16 -48.08 10.11 -24.98
N ILE A 17 -49.00 9.68 -24.11
CA ILE A 17 -48.67 8.82 -22.97
C ILE A 17 -48.21 7.44 -23.45
N ALA A 18 -48.86 6.86 -24.47
CA ALA A 18 -48.48 5.56 -25.02
C ALA A 18 -47.07 5.60 -25.65
N VAL A 19 -46.77 6.63 -26.46
CA VAL A 19 -45.46 6.79 -27.10
C VAL A 19 -44.36 7.04 -26.08
N THR A 20 -44.61 7.89 -25.07
CA THR A 20 -43.62 8.15 -24.00
C THR A 20 -43.36 6.92 -23.14
N ALA A 21 -44.38 6.09 -22.86
CA ALA A 21 -44.22 4.83 -22.13
C ALA A 21 -43.35 3.83 -22.91
N ILE A 22 -43.54 3.69 -24.23
CA ILE A 22 -42.72 2.82 -25.08
C ILE A 22 -41.27 3.31 -25.12
N LEU A 23 -41.06 4.62 -25.33
CA LEU A 23 -39.73 5.22 -25.35
C LEU A 23 -39.01 5.06 -24.00
N ALA A 24 -39.71 5.28 -22.89
CA ALA A 24 -39.16 5.08 -21.55
C ALA A 24 -38.75 3.62 -21.31
N GLY A 25 -39.56 2.66 -21.76
CA GLY A 25 -39.24 1.23 -21.67
C GLY A 25 -37.96 0.85 -22.41
N MET A 26 -37.72 1.43 -23.59
CA MET A 26 -36.51 1.18 -24.38
C MET A 26 -35.24 1.82 -23.79
N MET A 27 -35.36 2.91 -23.03
CA MET A 27 -34.21 3.59 -22.44
C MET A 27 -33.68 2.92 -21.16
N ALA A 28 -34.52 2.15 -20.45
CA ALA A 28 -34.15 1.47 -19.21
C ALA A 28 -32.89 0.58 -19.31
N PRO A 29 -32.75 -0.36 -20.26
CA PRO A 29 -31.56 -1.21 -20.36
C PRO A 29 -30.28 -0.43 -20.69
N LEU A 30 -30.38 0.64 -21.48
CA LEU A 30 -29.24 1.51 -21.80
C LEU A 30 -28.76 2.27 -20.55
N ALA A 31 -29.69 2.79 -19.76
CA ALA A 31 -29.36 3.48 -18.51
C ALA A 31 -28.64 2.54 -17.52
N LEU A 32 -29.12 1.30 -17.38
CA LEU A 32 -28.47 0.30 -16.53
C LEU A 32 -27.04 -0.01 -17.00
N LYS A 33 -26.84 -0.20 -18.31
CA LYS A 33 -25.52 -0.45 -18.89
C LYS A 33 -24.53 0.69 -18.63
N VAL A 34 -24.98 1.93 -18.75
CA VAL A 34 -24.15 3.12 -18.46
C VAL A 34 -23.79 3.20 -16.98
N LEU A 35 -24.74 2.88 -16.09
CA LEU A 35 -24.47 2.84 -14.65
C LEU A 35 -23.45 1.77 -14.28
N ASP A 36 -23.56 0.57 -14.85
CA ASP A 36 -22.61 -0.52 -14.58
C ASP A 36 -21.20 -0.19 -15.09
N GLN A 37 -21.08 0.40 -16.28
CA GLN A 37 -19.80 0.89 -16.80
C GLN A 37 -19.17 1.95 -15.89
N ARG A 38 -19.99 2.87 -15.35
CA ARG A 38 -19.51 3.88 -14.39
C ARG A 38 -19.03 3.25 -13.09
N ARG A 39 -19.79 2.27 -12.56
CA ARG A 39 -19.42 1.52 -11.34
C ARG A 39 -18.14 0.72 -11.52
N GLU A 40 -17.97 0.08 -12.67
CA GLU A 40 -16.75 -0.66 -13.00
C GLU A 40 -15.54 0.27 -13.09
N ALA A 41 -15.66 1.39 -13.80
CA ALA A 41 -14.60 2.38 -13.92
C ALA A 41 -14.21 2.98 -12.55
N ALA A 42 -15.20 3.29 -11.70
CA ALA A 42 -14.97 3.74 -10.34
C ALA A 42 -14.24 2.67 -9.51
N THR A 43 -14.69 1.43 -9.59
CA THR A 43 -14.08 0.30 -8.87
C THR A 43 -12.64 0.06 -9.31
N ARG A 44 -12.32 0.14 -10.61
CA ARG A 44 -10.94 0.00 -11.10
C ARG A 44 -10.02 1.11 -10.55
N ARG A 45 -10.50 2.36 -10.48
CA ARG A 45 -9.74 3.47 -9.86
C ARG A 45 -9.53 3.22 -8.37
N SER A 46 -10.56 2.73 -7.69
CA SER A 46 -10.54 2.31 -6.30
C SER A 46 -9.53 1.18 -6.04
N LEU A 47 -9.53 0.11 -6.83
CA LEU A 47 -8.57 -0.99 -6.74
C LEU A 47 -7.14 -0.51 -6.98
N LYS A 48 -6.96 0.37 -7.96
CA LYS A 48 -5.67 1.02 -8.22
C LYS A 48 -5.21 1.83 -7.01
N ALA A 49 -6.01 2.76 -6.52
CA ALA A 49 -5.68 3.57 -5.35
C ALA A 49 -5.39 2.70 -4.11
N ALA A 50 -6.16 1.63 -3.92
CA ALA A 50 -5.90 0.65 -2.87
C ALA A 50 -4.52 0.00 -3.03
N PHE A 51 -4.20 -0.52 -4.21
CA PHE A 51 -2.90 -1.13 -4.47
C PHE A 51 -1.74 -0.14 -4.30
N GLU A 52 -1.87 1.08 -4.83
CA GLU A 52 -0.85 2.13 -4.72
C GLU A 52 -0.57 2.49 -3.26
N ALA A 53 -1.61 2.53 -2.43
CA ALA A 53 -1.48 2.79 -1.01
C ALA A 53 -0.98 1.59 -0.19
N LEU A 54 -1.07 0.37 -0.71
CA LEU A 54 -0.53 -0.83 -0.07
C LEU A 54 0.94 -1.06 -0.38
N PHE A 55 1.41 -0.64 -1.55
CA PHE A 55 2.75 -1.01 -2.03
C PHE A 55 3.62 0.19 -2.43
N GLY A 56 3.06 1.40 -2.50
CA GLY A 56 3.75 2.59 -3.00
C GLY A 56 4.01 2.52 -4.51
N LEU A 57 3.76 3.61 -5.24
CA LEU A 57 4.21 3.69 -6.64
C LEU A 57 5.60 4.29 -6.76
N ARG A 58 6.42 3.69 -7.63
CA ARG A 58 7.73 4.20 -8.08
C ARG A 58 7.68 5.64 -8.61
N ASP A 59 6.57 6.04 -9.23
CA ASP A 59 6.49 7.24 -10.06
C ASP A 59 6.05 8.51 -9.32
N ARG A 60 5.63 8.44 -8.05
CA ARG A 60 5.26 9.63 -7.25
C ARG A 60 6.29 9.92 -6.17
N ARG A 61 7.39 10.56 -6.57
CA ARG A 61 8.26 11.29 -5.65
C ARG A 61 7.66 12.67 -5.39
N VAL A 62 6.81 12.80 -4.36
CA VAL A 62 6.41 14.14 -3.93
C VAL A 62 7.49 14.66 -2.99
N ALA A 63 8.05 15.84 -3.29
CA ALA A 63 8.99 16.50 -2.39
C ALA A 63 8.30 16.71 -1.04
N ASN A 64 8.80 16.04 0.01
CA ASN A 64 8.28 15.92 1.38
C ASN A 64 7.34 14.74 1.72
N LEU A 65 7.05 13.79 0.81
CA LEU A 65 6.38 12.51 1.14
C LEU A 65 7.41 11.41 1.45
N ARG A 66 8.10 11.56 2.58
CA ARG A 66 9.24 10.72 2.98
C ARG A 66 8.89 9.38 3.64
N ALA A 67 7.63 8.92 3.64
CA ALA A 67 7.24 7.60 4.17
C ALA A 67 5.77 7.25 3.91
N ASP A 68 5.30 7.11 2.68
CA ASP A 68 4.10 6.27 2.44
C ASP A 68 4.57 4.82 2.39
N CYS A 69 4.88 4.28 3.57
CA CYS A 69 5.06 2.85 3.70
C CYS A 69 3.69 2.22 3.47
N GLY A 70 3.55 1.65 2.28
CA GLY A 70 2.41 0.83 1.96
C GLY A 70 2.25 -0.26 3.00
N PHE A 71 1.00 -0.53 3.37
CA PHE A 71 0.68 -1.58 4.32
C PHE A 71 0.96 -2.95 3.68
N ASN A 72 1.98 -3.66 4.17
CA ASN A 72 2.26 -5.06 3.83
C ASN A 72 1.63 -5.98 4.89
N PRO A 73 0.38 -6.45 4.72
CA PRO A 73 -0.23 -7.37 5.67
C PRO A 73 0.58 -8.67 5.76
N PRO A 74 0.92 -9.15 6.97
CA PRO A 74 1.48 -10.48 7.12
C PRO A 74 0.45 -11.52 6.64
N ASN A 75 0.82 -12.28 5.61
CA ASN A 75 0.16 -13.50 5.11
C ASN A 75 -1.35 -13.60 5.39
N GLY A 76 -2.19 -13.05 4.50
CA GLY A 76 -3.58 -13.47 4.48
C GLY A 76 -4.48 -12.74 3.49
N THR A 77 -5.52 -13.47 3.06
CA THR A 77 -6.70 -13.02 2.30
C THR A 77 -7.61 -12.12 3.13
N TRP A 78 -7.04 -11.12 3.80
CA TRP A 78 -7.80 -10.18 4.64
C TRP A 78 -8.24 -8.95 3.83
N THR A 79 -9.33 -8.34 4.25
CA THR A 79 -9.88 -7.12 3.66
C THR A 79 -9.06 -5.89 4.07
N LEU A 80 -9.09 -4.87 3.23
CA LEU A 80 -8.21 -3.69 3.30
C LEU A 80 -8.53 -2.67 4.43
N GLY A 81 -9.12 -3.12 5.55
CA GLY A 81 -9.62 -2.24 6.61
C GLY A 81 -8.57 -1.36 7.30
N LEU A 82 -7.31 -1.79 7.26
CA LEU A 82 -6.19 -1.07 7.87
C LEU A 82 -5.75 0.19 7.08
N MET A 83 -6.28 0.37 5.86
CA MET A 83 -6.03 1.56 5.04
C MET A 83 -6.86 2.79 5.45
N VAL A 84 -7.87 2.58 6.30
CA VAL A 84 -8.94 3.55 6.56
C VAL A 84 -8.74 4.30 7.88
N ASP A 85 -8.21 3.65 8.91
CA ASP A 85 -8.13 4.23 10.25
C ASP A 85 -6.93 3.67 11.02
N ARG A 86 -6.10 4.59 11.51
CA ARG A 86 -4.95 4.29 12.38
C ARG A 86 -5.36 3.59 13.68
N THR A 87 -6.52 3.91 14.26
CA THR A 87 -6.94 3.29 15.53
C THR A 87 -7.26 1.80 15.38
N TYR A 88 -7.64 1.36 14.18
CA TYR A 88 -7.83 -0.07 13.90
C TYR A 88 -6.50 -0.81 13.80
N GLN A 89 -5.44 -0.14 13.35
CA GLN A 89 -4.07 -0.59 13.50
C GLN A 89 -3.79 -0.80 14.98
N GLU A 90 -3.95 0.24 15.81
CA GLU A 90 -3.68 0.23 17.26
C GLU A 90 -4.47 -0.84 18.04
N ALA A 91 -5.72 -1.13 17.65
CA ALA A 91 -6.52 -2.19 18.25
C ALA A 91 -6.05 -3.62 17.86
N HIS A 92 -5.61 -3.84 16.61
CA HIS A 92 -4.97 -5.10 16.20
C HIS A 92 -3.48 -5.17 16.60
N GLN A 93 -2.85 -4.07 17.01
CA GLN A 93 -1.47 -4.05 17.53
C GLN A 93 -1.36 -4.77 18.88
N LEU A 94 -2.44 -4.85 19.67
CA LEU A 94 -2.45 -5.44 21.01
C LEU A 94 -2.77 -6.94 21.05
N SER A 95 -3.44 -7.50 20.03
CA SER A 95 -3.88 -8.91 20.03
C SER A 95 -2.93 -9.86 19.32
N ILE A 96 -1.95 -9.35 18.55
CA ILE A 96 -1.04 -10.18 17.74
C ILE A 96 0.45 -9.92 18.05
N GLY A 97 0.80 -8.96 18.92
CA GLY A 97 2.21 -8.66 19.22
C GLY A 97 3.00 -8.00 18.08
N PHE A 98 2.33 -7.62 16.99
CA PHE A 98 2.92 -6.99 15.81
C PHE A 98 2.50 -5.52 15.77
N THR A 99 3.22 -4.67 16.50
CA THR A 99 3.07 -3.22 16.34
C THR A 99 3.65 -2.81 15.00
N PRO A 100 2.91 -2.07 14.17
CA PRO A 100 3.19 -0.72 13.66
C PRO A 100 4.34 0.14 14.19
N ALA A 101 5.49 -0.34 14.68
CA ALA A 101 6.65 0.52 14.95
C ALA A 101 7.15 1.22 13.67
N PHE A 102 6.52 2.35 13.39
CA PHE A 102 6.88 3.32 12.37
C PHE A 102 8.19 4.04 12.73
N GLY A 103 9.31 3.37 12.42
CA GLY A 103 10.67 3.77 12.80
C GLY A 103 11.13 3.11 14.12
N PRO A 104 12.43 3.18 14.43
CA PRO A 104 12.96 2.64 15.67
C PRO A 104 12.24 3.22 16.88
N GLN A 105 11.77 2.35 17.78
CA GLN A 105 11.08 2.70 19.04
C GLN A 105 11.97 3.47 20.05
N TYR A 106 13.12 4.00 19.62
CA TYR A 106 14.15 4.58 20.48
C TYR A 106 14.41 6.05 20.13
N GLY A 107 13.50 6.94 20.53
CA GLY A 107 13.79 8.38 20.68
C GLY A 107 14.20 9.15 19.42
N THR A 108 14.14 8.57 18.21
CA THR A 108 14.48 9.29 16.99
C THR A 108 13.33 10.20 16.57
N ALA A 109 13.63 11.48 16.28
CA ALA A 109 12.68 12.54 15.96
C ALA A 109 11.87 12.34 14.65
N PHE A 110 12.04 11.22 13.95
CA PHE A 110 11.37 10.91 12.70
C PHE A 110 10.43 9.72 12.89
N ARG A 111 9.11 9.97 12.84
CA ARG A 111 8.08 8.93 12.80
C ARG A 111 7.82 8.56 11.34
N TRP A 112 8.34 7.42 10.90
CA TRP A 112 8.19 6.92 9.53
C TRP A 112 6.91 6.12 9.44
N GLY A 113 5.76 6.71 9.08
CA GLY A 113 4.52 5.98 9.19
C GLY A 113 3.30 6.57 8.52
N TRP A 114 2.25 5.75 8.49
CA TRP A 114 0.91 6.02 7.95
C TRP A 114 0.59 7.52 7.80
N ASN A 115 0.59 8.05 6.57
CA ASN A 115 0.34 9.48 6.31
C ASN A 115 -1.14 9.81 6.10
N GLY A 116 -2.03 8.97 6.63
CA GLY A 116 -3.45 9.25 6.66
C GLY A 116 -4.27 8.09 6.11
N PRO A 117 -5.61 8.25 6.13
CA PRO A 117 -6.47 7.28 5.49
C PRO A 117 -6.17 7.32 3.99
N TYR A 118 -5.59 6.24 3.50
CA TYR A 118 -5.29 6.05 2.09
C TYR A 118 -6.53 5.75 1.26
N TRP A 119 -7.65 5.55 1.95
CA TRP A 119 -8.95 5.39 1.37
C TRP A 119 -9.84 6.58 1.70
N ARG A 120 -10.39 7.20 0.65
CA ARG A 120 -11.40 8.27 0.76
C ARG A 120 -12.73 7.88 0.11
N GLY A 121 -12.83 6.66 -0.39
CA GLY A 121 -14.04 6.14 -1.01
C GLY A 121 -15.02 5.62 0.02
N ASP A 122 -16.08 4.98 -0.48
CA ASP A 122 -17.11 4.40 0.36
C ASP A 122 -16.55 3.29 1.26
N LEU A 123 -17.18 3.17 2.42
CA LEU A 123 -16.83 2.21 3.45
C LEU A 123 -18.06 1.39 3.82
N ARG A 124 -17.84 0.10 4.10
CA ARG A 124 -18.82 -0.72 4.82
C ARG A 124 -18.24 -1.07 6.18
N GLY A 125 -18.72 -0.36 7.19
CA GLY A 125 -18.02 -0.30 8.48
C GLY A 125 -16.69 0.43 8.28
N ARG A 126 -15.59 -0.32 8.34
CA ARG A 126 -14.21 0.20 8.18
C ARG A 126 -13.49 -0.37 6.97
N LEU A 127 -14.20 -1.10 6.10
CA LEU A 127 -13.59 -1.75 4.93
C LEU A 127 -13.84 -0.91 3.68
N PRO A 128 -12.79 -0.65 2.87
CA PRO A 128 -12.94 -0.17 1.50
C PRO A 128 -13.92 -1.04 0.74
N VAL A 129 -14.93 -0.42 0.11
CA VAL A 129 -15.88 -1.13 -0.75
C VAL A 129 -15.78 -0.68 -2.20
N ASP A 130 -16.17 -1.59 -3.08
CA ASP A 130 -16.41 -1.28 -4.48
C ASP A 130 -17.75 -0.53 -4.68
N ALA A 131 -18.02 -0.14 -5.92
CA ALA A 131 -19.22 0.59 -6.29
C ALA A 131 -20.54 -0.22 -6.17
N TRP A 132 -20.46 -1.52 -5.84
CA TRP A 132 -21.60 -2.40 -5.57
C TRP A 132 -21.76 -2.70 -4.06
N GLY A 133 -20.91 -2.11 -3.22
CA GLY A 133 -20.91 -2.23 -1.76
C GLY A 133 -20.22 -3.48 -1.23
N SER A 134 -19.44 -4.18 -2.05
CA SER A 134 -18.67 -5.35 -1.64
C SER A 134 -17.28 -4.94 -1.15
N PRO A 135 -16.77 -5.52 -0.04
CA PRO A 135 -15.43 -5.23 0.43
C PRO A 135 -14.35 -5.61 -0.58
N ILE A 136 -13.38 -4.73 -0.74
CA ILE A 136 -12.18 -4.98 -1.51
C ILE A 136 -11.22 -5.84 -0.67
N GLN A 137 -10.57 -6.80 -1.31
CA GLN A 137 -9.71 -7.80 -0.67
C GLN A 137 -8.29 -7.76 -1.24
N LEU A 138 -7.30 -7.99 -0.39
CA LEU A 138 -5.97 -8.38 -0.88
C LEU A 138 -5.95 -9.88 -1.14
N ARG A 139 -5.38 -10.27 -2.27
CA ARG A 139 -5.22 -11.68 -2.66
C ARG A 139 -3.75 -11.95 -2.99
N VAL A 140 -3.25 -13.07 -2.47
CA VAL A 140 -1.96 -13.63 -2.87
C VAL A 140 -2.24 -14.83 -3.77
N VAL A 141 -1.73 -14.81 -4.99
CA VAL A 141 -1.85 -15.88 -5.99
C VAL A 141 -0.45 -16.29 -6.40
N ASN A 142 -0.04 -17.53 -6.09
CA ASN A 142 1.26 -18.08 -6.47
C ASN A 142 2.46 -17.20 -6.10
N GLY A 143 2.47 -16.61 -4.90
CA GLY A 143 3.56 -15.73 -4.44
C GLY A 143 3.55 -14.33 -5.05
N ALA A 144 2.48 -13.98 -5.78
CA ALA A 144 2.24 -12.66 -6.33
C ALA A 144 1.00 -12.01 -5.69
N VAL A 145 1.01 -10.68 -5.59
CA VAL A 145 -0.05 -9.90 -4.94
C VAL A 145 -0.94 -9.21 -5.97
N GLN A 146 -2.23 -9.17 -5.66
CA GLN A 146 -3.22 -8.36 -6.35
C GLN A 146 -4.35 -7.96 -5.39
N VAL A 147 -4.99 -6.85 -5.69
CA VAL A 147 -6.23 -6.43 -5.03
C VAL A 147 -7.41 -6.89 -5.89
N TYR A 148 -8.48 -7.31 -5.22
CA TYR A 148 -9.62 -7.98 -5.81
C TYR A 148 -10.94 -7.34 -5.34
N SER A 149 -11.88 -7.19 -6.27
CA SER A 149 -13.29 -6.89 -6.03
C SER A 149 -14.16 -7.96 -6.69
N PRO A 150 -15.18 -8.48 -6.00
CA PRO A 150 -16.12 -9.44 -6.59
C PRO A 150 -17.12 -8.79 -7.56
N GLY A 151 -17.12 -7.46 -7.67
CA GLY A 151 -17.99 -6.74 -8.59
C GLY A 151 -19.49 -6.95 -8.32
N PRO A 152 -20.32 -6.93 -9.38
CA PRO A 152 -21.79 -6.96 -9.24
C PRO A 152 -22.32 -8.26 -8.64
N SER A 153 -21.65 -9.39 -8.87
CA SER A 153 -22.08 -10.70 -8.40
C SER A 153 -21.84 -10.92 -6.90
N ARG A 154 -21.01 -10.06 -6.27
CA ARG A 154 -20.60 -10.14 -4.85
C ARG A 154 -19.90 -11.44 -4.48
N ARG A 155 -19.51 -12.24 -5.46
CA ARG A 155 -18.79 -13.51 -5.32
C ARG A 155 -17.71 -13.58 -6.39
N ASP A 156 -16.78 -14.53 -6.24
CA ASP A 156 -15.80 -14.73 -7.30
C ASP A 156 -16.50 -15.24 -8.56
N SER A 157 -16.33 -14.50 -9.64
CA SER A 157 -17.02 -14.67 -10.91
C SER A 157 -16.16 -14.13 -12.05
N PRO A 158 -16.49 -14.43 -13.32
CA PRO A 158 -15.81 -13.83 -14.46
C PRO A 158 -15.86 -12.29 -14.49
N ASP A 159 -16.86 -11.70 -13.82
CA ASP A 159 -17.04 -10.25 -13.73
C ASP A 159 -16.26 -9.62 -12.56
N SER A 160 -15.48 -10.43 -11.83
CA SER A 160 -14.58 -9.95 -10.78
C SER A 160 -13.53 -9.02 -11.36
N LEU A 161 -13.19 -7.98 -10.61
CA LEU A 161 -12.20 -6.99 -10.99
C LEU A 161 -10.93 -7.18 -10.16
N THR A 162 -9.78 -7.20 -10.82
CA THR A 162 -8.47 -7.28 -10.16
C THR A 162 -7.57 -6.13 -10.55
N TYR A 163 -6.66 -5.78 -9.65
CA TYR A 163 -5.57 -4.85 -9.94
C TYR A 163 -4.29 -5.28 -9.19
N PRO A 164 -3.15 -5.39 -9.89
CA PRO A 164 -3.00 -5.29 -11.34
C PRO A 164 -3.70 -6.47 -12.02
N SER A 165 -3.96 -6.36 -13.32
CA SER A 165 -4.55 -7.46 -14.10
C SER A 165 -3.67 -8.71 -14.12
N THR A 166 -2.35 -8.51 -14.03
CA THR A 166 -1.37 -9.57 -13.78
C THR A 166 -0.86 -9.43 -12.34
N PRO A 167 -0.99 -10.47 -11.49
CA PRO A 167 -0.44 -10.44 -10.14
C PRO A 167 1.05 -10.05 -10.13
N LEU A 168 1.43 -9.13 -9.24
CA LEU A 168 2.82 -8.68 -9.10
C LEU A 168 3.58 -9.61 -8.17
N PRO A 169 4.67 -10.27 -8.62
CA PRO A 169 5.49 -11.11 -7.74
C PRO A 169 5.96 -10.32 -6.53
N LEU A 170 5.93 -10.90 -5.33
CA LEU A 170 6.42 -10.23 -4.12
C LEU A 170 7.88 -9.78 -4.26
N ALA A 171 8.71 -10.55 -4.97
CA ALA A 171 10.10 -10.19 -5.28
C ALA A 171 10.22 -8.88 -6.09
N SER A 172 9.22 -8.52 -6.90
CA SER A 172 9.21 -7.24 -7.63
C SER A 172 8.97 -6.03 -6.72
N LEU A 173 8.54 -6.28 -5.49
CA LEU A 173 8.33 -5.29 -4.43
C LEU A 173 9.51 -5.25 -3.45
N GLU A 174 10.57 -6.01 -3.69
CA GLU A 174 11.81 -5.93 -2.91
C GLU A 174 12.68 -4.77 -3.39
N ALA A 175 13.47 -4.21 -2.50
CA ALA A 175 14.51 -3.24 -2.77
C ALA A 175 15.82 -3.70 -2.13
N CYS A 176 16.95 -3.29 -2.68
CA CYS A 176 18.26 -3.70 -2.18
C CYS A 176 19.04 -2.50 -1.66
N VAL A 177 19.80 -2.73 -0.60
CA VAL A 177 20.78 -1.79 -0.05
C VAL A 177 22.16 -2.39 -0.12
N ASN A 178 23.11 -1.65 -0.68
CA ASN A 178 24.53 -1.97 -0.64
C ASN A 178 25.13 -1.20 0.53
N ILE A 179 25.53 -1.93 1.57
CA ILE A 179 26.21 -1.35 2.72
C ILE A 179 27.71 -1.46 2.49
N HIS A 180 28.34 -0.31 2.28
CA HIS A 180 29.79 -0.15 2.26
C HIS A 180 30.24 0.26 3.65
N LEU A 181 30.90 -0.66 4.35
CA LEU A 181 31.41 -0.42 5.70
C LEU A 181 32.93 -0.29 5.64
N THR A 182 33.44 0.84 6.11
CA THR A 182 34.88 1.08 6.30
C THR A 182 35.13 1.38 7.77
N VAL A 183 36.07 0.65 8.37
CA VAL A 183 36.44 0.80 9.78
C VAL A 183 37.84 1.40 9.84
N ALA A 184 37.98 2.58 10.46
CA ALA A 184 39.28 3.20 10.66
C ALA A 184 40.19 2.26 11.49
N SER A 185 41.45 2.14 11.09
CA SER A 185 42.43 1.24 11.70
C SER A 185 42.76 1.58 13.16
N GLU A 186 42.44 2.77 13.63
CA GLU A 186 42.79 3.23 14.97
C GLU A 186 41.76 2.83 16.03
N GLY A 187 42.09 1.76 16.75
CA GLY A 187 41.45 1.42 18.02
C GLY A 187 40.08 0.73 17.92
N VAL A 188 39.55 0.46 16.73
CA VAL A 188 38.33 -0.35 16.57
C VAL A 188 38.69 -1.83 16.58
N ARG A 189 38.13 -2.59 17.53
CA ARG A 189 38.37 -4.03 17.66
C ARG A 189 37.37 -4.88 16.89
N SER A 190 36.15 -4.39 16.79
CA SER A 190 35.05 -5.06 16.12
C SER A 190 34.04 -4.02 15.61
N ALA A 191 33.56 -4.25 14.40
CA ALA A 191 32.42 -3.53 13.83
C ALA A 191 31.45 -4.55 13.24
N MET A 192 30.16 -4.29 13.41
CA MET A 192 29.08 -5.08 12.86
C MET A 192 28.09 -4.14 12.18
N ALA A 193 27.63 -4.47 10.98
CA ALA A 193 26.52 -3.79 10.34
C ALA A 193 25.35 -4.76 10.12
N ASP A 194 24.14 -4.22 10.22
CA ASP A 194 22.91 -4.94 10.03
C ASP A 194 21.84 -4.06 9.39
N VAL A 195 20.95 -4.66 8.60
CA VAL A 195 19.74 -4.02 8.12
C VAL A 195 18.60 -4.51 8.98
N ALA A 196 17.92 -3.56 9.61
CA ALA A 196 16.66 -3.78 10.30
C ALA A 196 15.53 -3.36 9.36
N TYR A 197 14.64 -4.31 9.04
CA TYR A 197 13.40 -4.04 8.33
C TYR A 197 12.24 -4.76 9.03
N GLY A 198 11.04 -4.21 8.88
CA GLY A 198 9.88 -4.67 9.63
C GLY A 198 9.86 -4.13 11.06
N ASN A 199 8.96 -4.69 11.85
CA ASN A 199 8.11 -3.85 12.69
C ASN A 199 8.05 -4.29 14.15
N THR A 200 8.71 -5.37 14.52
CA THR A 200 8.58 -5.95 15.85
C THR A 200 9.64 -5.43 16.81
N ALA A 201 9.18 -5.04 18.00
CA ALA A 201 10.01 -4.79 19.19
C ALA A 201 10.79 -6.05 19.63
N ALA A 202 10.35 -7.24 19.20
CA ALA A 202 11.19 -8.43 19.14
C ALA A 202 11.97 -8.36 17.83
N LEU A 203 13.23 -7.95 17.93
CA LEU A 203 14.26 -7.82 16.89
C LEU A 203 13.69 -7.81 15.45
N PRO A 204 13.74 -6.67 14.70
CA PRO A 204 13.34 -6.64 13.30
C PRO A 204 13.98 -7.82 12.56
N ASN A 205 13.41 -8.28 11.45
CA ASN A 205 14.07 -9.29 10.61
C ASN A 205 15.44 -8.71 10.22
N ARG A 206 16.44 -8.98 11.04
CA ARG A 206 17.77 -8.42 10.91
C ARG A 206 18.45 -9.37 9.98
N THR A 207 18.99 -8.84 8.91
CA THR A 207 20.00 -9.61 8.20
C THR A 207 21.07 -10.01 9.18
N THR A 208 21.60 -11.23 9.04
CA THR A 208 22.70 -11.71 9.86
C THR A 208 23.78 -10.63 9.92
N PRO A 209 24.16 -10.12 11.09
CA PRO A 209 25.21 -9.12 11.18
C PRO A 209 26.48 -9.65 10.50
N PHE A 210 27.21 -8.80 9.79
CA PHE A 210 28.54 -9.15 9.28
C PHE A 210 29.61 -8.35 10.01
N ALA A 211 30.67 -9.05 10.40
CA ALA A 211 31.84 -8.45 11.02
C ALA A 211 32.77 -7.86 9.95
N VAL A 212 33.44 -6.77 10.29
CA VAL A 212 34.46 -6.15 9.44
C VAL A 212 35.74 -5.96 10.24
N GLU A 213 36.87 -6.38 9.67
CA GLU A 213 38.20 -6.15 10.21
C GLU A 213 38.67 -4.72 9.90
N ALA A 214 39.45 -4.14 10.82
CA ALA A 214 39.93 -2.78 10.68
C ALA A 214 40.80 -2.61 9.43
N GLY A 215 40.58 -1.54 8.67
CA GLY A 215 41.34 -1.23 7.45
C GLY A 215 40.93 -1.98 6.18
N THR A 216 39.99 -2.93 6.25
CA THR A 216 39.47 -3.62 5.04
C THR A 216 38.03 -3.17 4.77
N PRO A 217 37.77 -2.44 3.67
CA PRO A 217 36.40 -2.08 3.31
C PRO A 217 35.61 -3.32 2.91
N VAL A 218 34.40 -3.46 3.43
CA VAL A 218 33.50 -4.57 3.10
C VAL A 218 32.21 -4.02 2.51
N THR A 219 31.77 -4.63 1.41
CA THR A 219 30.48 -4.33 0.80
C THR A 219 29.55 -5.52 0.95
N ARG A 220 28.33 -5.29 1.43
CA ARG A 220 27.28 -6.31 1.49
C ARG A 220 26.00 -5.80 0.88
N THR A 221 25.45 -6.57 -0.05
CA THR A 221 24.11 -6.33 -0.59
C THR A 221 23.08 -7.09 0.24
N VAL A 222 22.02 -6.37 0.61
CA VAL A 222 20.89 -6.89 1.35
C VAL A 222 19.62 -6.49 0.63
N CYS A 223 18.81 -7.46 0.21
CA CYS A 223 17.50 -7.20 -0.39
C CYS A 223 16.41 -7.46 0.65
N VAL A 224 15.50 -6.50 0.78
CA VAL A 224 14.40 -6.46 1.75
C VAL A 224 13.14 -6.00 1.05
N PRO A 225 11.94 -6.25 1.60
CA PRO A 225 10.72 -5.59 1.11
C PRO A 225 10.92 -4.07 1.05
N ALA A 226 10.47 -3.43 -0.02
CA ALA A 226 10.52 -1.98 -0.18
C ALA A 226 9.76 -1.26 0.94
N GLY A 227 10.17 -0.02 1.20
CA GLY A 227 9.65 0.85 2.24
C GLY A 227 10.73 1.31 3.22
N GLY A 228 10.27 1.72 4.40
CA GLY A 228 11.14 2.18 5.48
C GLY A 228 11.96 1.06 6.09
N LEU A 229 13.27 1.29 6.19
CA LEU A 229 14.23 0.42 6.84
C LEU A 229 15.23 1.26 7.64
N GLU A 230 15.99 0.60 8.50
CA GLU A 230 17.08 1.19 9.26
C GLU A 230 18.37 0.41 8.99
N VAL A 231 19.41 1.11 8.55
CA VAL A 231 20.76 0.56 8.49
C VAL A 231 21.43 0.87 9.82
N GLY A 232 21.64 -0.17 10.62
CA GLY A 232 22.34 -0.10 11.88
C GLY A 232 23.80 -0.49 11.70
N ALA A 233 24.68 0.18 12.43
CA ALA A 233 26.04 -0.30 12.65
C ALA A 233 26.43 -0.15 14.12
N ARG A 234 27.20 -1.11 14.63
CA ARG A 234 27.72 -1.08 15.99
C ARG A 234 29.21 -1.33 15.95
N TYR A 235 29.97 -0.53 16.68
CA TYR A 235 31.41 -0.73 16.80
C TYR A 235 31.88 -0.55 18.23
N GLN A 236 33.01 -1.20 18.54
CA GLN A 236 33.66 -1.08 19.83
C GLN A 236 35.07 -0.53 19.65
N ARG A 237 35.32 0.64 20.24
CA ARG A 237 36.67 1.22 20.33
C ARG A 237 37.34 0.76 21.62
N ASN A 238 38.47 0.07 21.51
CA ASN A 238 39.20 -0.54 22.62
C ASN A 238 38.26 -1.43 23.47
N ASN A 239 38.36 -1.38 24.80
CA ASN A 239 37.46 -2.06 25.72
C ASN A 239 36.28 -1.17 26.17
N GLY A 240 35.94 -0.14 25.38
CA GLY A 240 34.84 0.79 25.67
C GLY A 240 33.46 0.19 25.42
N PRO A 241 32.37 0.92 25.74
CA PRO A 241 31.02 0.51 25.37
C PRO A 241 30.84 0.51 23.84
N PHE A 242 29.89 -0.28 23.34
CA PHE A 242 29.50 -0.24 21.94
C PHE A 242 28.90 1.13 21.59
N GLN A 243 29.39 1.71 20.50
CA GLN A 243 28.77 2.86 19.86
C GLN A 243 27.86 2.36 18.75
N THR A 244 26.69 2.97 18.63
CA THR A 244 25.67 2.57 17.64
C THR A 244 25.41 3.73 16.69
N PHE A 245 25.43 3.42 15.41
CA PHE A 245 25.00 4.26 14.33
C PHE A 245 23.69 3.71 13.77
N SER A 246 22.80 4.61 13.38
CA SER A 246 21.50 4.29 12.81
C SER A 246 21.23 5.27 11.68
N LEU A 247 21.01 4.75 10.48
CA LEU A 247 20.62 5.52 9.31
C LEU A 247 19.25 5.03 8.83
N PRO A 248 18.19 5.82 9.00
CA PRO A 248 16.90 5.49 8.44
C PRO A 248 16.91 5.71 6.92
N LEU A 249 16.40 4.75 6.16
CA LEU A 249 16.34 4.77 4.69
C LEU A 249 14.95 4.35 4.21
N ASP A 250 14.50 4.99 3.13
CA ASP A 250 13.26 4.62 2.41
C ASP A 250 13.64 4.12 1.04
N LEU A 251 13.28 2.88 0.72
CA LEU A 251 13.57 2.29 -0.58
C LEU A 251 12.27 2.06 -1.35
N LEU A 252 12.25 2.49 -2.61
CA LEU A 252 11.16 2.16 -3.53
C LEU A 252 11.29 0.71 -4.02
N PRO A 253 10.19 0.06 -4.45
CA PRO A 253 10.24 -1.23 -5.13
C PRO A 253 11.34 -1.27 -6.21
N GLY A 254 12.18 -2.30 -6.18
CA GLY A 254 13.38 -2.53 -6.99
C GLY A 254 14.39 -1.39 -7.05
N GLU A 255 14.38 -0.47 -6.08
CA GLU A 255 15.47 0.47 -5.86
C GLU A 255 16.71 -0.27 -5.35
N ILE A 256 17.88 0.17 -5.81
CA ILE A 256 19.16 -0.22 -5.24
C ILE A 256 19.79 1.06 -4.67
N ARG A 257 20.15 1.05 -3.38
CA ARG A 257 20.76 2.21 -2.72
C ARG A 257 22.10 1.87 -2.09
N ASP A 258 23.10 2.69 -2.37
CA ASP A 258 24.41 2.59 -1.73
C ASP A 258 24.45 3.42 -0.44
N VAL A 259 25.01 2.82 0.61
CA VAL A 259 25.14 3.43 1.94
C VAL A 259 26.57 3.28 2.39
N TRP A 260 27.20 4.41 2.64
CA TRP A 260 28.58 4.46 3.12
C TRP A 260 28.59 4.71 4.62
N VAL A 261 29.07 3.72 5.38
CA VAL A 261 29.24 3.79 6.82
C VAL A 261 30.74 3.81 7.11
N ASN A 262 31.21 4.92 7.68
CA ASN A 262 32.59 5.09 8.11
C ASN A 262 32.61 5.15 9.63
N LEU A 263 33.25 4.17 10.28
CA LEU A 263 33.32 4.01 11.74
C LEU A 263 34.74 4.23 12.27
#